data_AF-A0A842SLV6-F1
#
_entry.id   AF-A0A842SLV6-F1
#
_cell.length_a   1.000
_cell.length_b   1.000
_cell.length_c   1.000
_cell.angle_alpha   90.00
_cell.angle_beta   90.00
_cell.angle_gamma   90.00
#
_symmetry.space_group_name_H-M   'P 1'
#
loop_
_entity.id
_entity.type
_entity.pdbx_description
1 polymer ?
#
loop_
_entity_poly.entity_id
_entity_poly.type
_entity_poly.pdbx_seq_one_letter_code
_entity_poly.pdbx_strand_id
1 'polypeptide(L)' 'MVSLTDHAAEKIEKELFKFSITQNVEISTVQRPDNILYDTQTGRFVALNWDKRIAVIYEENGDIILIITLLR' A
#
# COMPACT_ATOMS: atom_id res chain seq x y z
N MET A 1 -9.10 10.29 -0.71
CA MET A 1 -7.90 10.73 -1.47
C MET A 1 -6.75 9.82 -1.09
N VAL A 2 -6.00 9.27 -2.05
CA VAL A 2 -4.82 8.42 -1.74
C VAL A 2 -3.56 9.26 -1.93
N SER A 3 -2.68 9.23 -0.94
CA SER A 3 -1.37 9.89 -0.99
C SER A 3 -0.29 8.89 -0.63
N LEU A 4 0.91 9.09 -1.17
CA LEU A 4 2.09 8.29 -0.87
C LEU A 4 3.07 9.12 -0.05
N THR A 5 3.76 8.46 0.89
CA THR A 5 4.99 9.02 1.45
C THR A 5 6.12 8.99 0.41
N ASP A 6 7.11 9.86 0.56
CA ASP A 6 8.32 9.86 -0.29
C ASP A 6 9.01 8.49 -0.28
N HIS A 7 9.05 7.85 0.89
CA HIS A 7 9.59 6.49 1.06
C HIS A 7 8.82 5.45 0.23
N ALA A 8 7.49 5.48 0.27
CA ALA A 8 6.67 4.57 -0.53
C ALA A 8 6.85 4.80 -2.04
N ALA A 9 6.87 6.07 -2.46
CA ALA A 9 7.07 6.43 -3.87
C ALA A 9 8.43 5.96 -4.39
N GLU A 10 9.50 6.23 -3.65
CA GLU A 10 10.86 5.80 -3.98
C GLU A 10 10.98 4.27 -4.08
N LYS A 11 10.35 3.55 -3.13
CA LYS A 11 10.35 2.08 -3.13
C LYS A 11 9.63 1.51 -4.35
N ILE A 12 8.51 2.11 -4.77
CA ILE A 12 7.81 1.69 -5.99
C ILE A 12 8.75 1.86 -7.20
N GLU A 13 9.33 3.05 -7.37
CA GLU A 13 10.15 3.38 -8.53
C GLU A 13 11.42 2.52 -8.61
N LYS A 14 12.14 2.35 -7.50
CA LYS A 14 13.46 1.69 -7.48
C LYS A 14 13.39 0.17 -7.34
N GLU A 15 12.41 -0.35 -6.61
CA GLU A 15 12.39 -1.76 -6.22
C GLU A 15 11.23 -2.54 -6.81
N LEU A 16 10.04 -1.95 -6.91
CA LEU A 16 8.83 -2.71 -7.24
C LEU A 16 8.44 -2.60 -8.71
N PHE A 17 8.88 -1.54 -9.39
CA PHE A 17 8.65 -1.32 -10.82
C PHE A 17 9.18 -2.47 -11.68
N LYS A 18 10.35 -3.04 -11.34
CA LYS A 18 10.93 -4.22 -12.02
C LYS A 18 10.03 -5.47 -11.97
N PHE A 19 9.03 -5.47 -11.10
CA PHE A 19 8.04 -6.53 -10.97
C PHE A 19 6.63 -6.10 -11.41
N SER A 20 6.54 -5.04 -12.22
CA SER A 20 5.28 -4.49 -12.75
C SER A 20 4.30 -4.01 -11.67
N ILE A 21 4.81 -3.68 -10.48
CA ILE A 21 4.04 -2.95 -9.46
C ILE A 21 4.24 -1.46 -9.75
N THR A 22 3.14 -0.79 -10.09
CA THR A 22 3.09 0.65 -10.42
C THR A 22 2.12 1.35 -9.49
N GLN A 23 2.04 2.69 -9.56
CA GLN A 23 1.17 3.48 -8.70
C GLN A 23 -0.32 3.06 -8.70
N ASN A 24 -0.78 2.45 -9.79
CA ASN A 24 -2.16 1.98 -9.89
C ASN A 24 -2.40 0.69 -9.07
N VAL A 25 -1.34 -0.10 -8.86
CA VAL A 25 -1.42 -1.38 -8.18
C VAL A 25 -1.59 -1.20 -6.68
N GLU A 26 -0.94 -0.23 -6.04
CA GLU A 26 -1.19 0.02 -4.62
C GLU A 26 -2.55 0.65 -4.38
N ILE A 27 -2.98 1.59 -5.23
CA ILE A 27 -4.30 2.21 -5.11
C ILE A 27 -5.39 1.14 -5.21
N SER A 28 -5.31 0.27 -6.23
CA SER A 28 -6.27 -0.82 -6.39
C SER A 28 -6.21 -1.84 -5.25
N THR A 29 -5.02 -2.12 -4.70
CA THR A 29 -4.85 -3.02 -3.55
C THR A 29 -5.52 -2.46 -2.30
N VAL A 30 -5.42 -1.15 -2.04
CA VAL A 30 -6.11 -0.50 -0.92
C VAL A 30 -7.62 -0.44 -1.14
N GLN A 31 -8.08 -0.17 -2.37
CA GLN A 31 -9.51 -0.05 -2.67
C GLN A 31 -10.24 -1.39 -2.74
N ARG A 32 -9.56 -2.45 -3.20
CA ARG A 32 -10.12 -3.80 -3.38
C ARG A 32 -9.11 -4.85 -2.93
N PRO A 33 -8.81 -4.89 -1.62
CA PRO A 33 -7.91 -5.89 -1.07
C PRO A 33 -8.56 -7.28 -1.09
N ASP A 34 -7.73 -8.31 -1.26
CA ASP A 34 -8.15 -9.69 -1.00
C ASP A 34 -8.39 -9.90 0.50
N ASN A 35 -7.62 -9.22 1.34
CA ASN A 35 -7.78 -9.21 2.78
C ASN A 35 -7.20 -7.92 3.41
N ILE A 36 -7.73 -7.52 4.57
CA ILE A 36 -7.25 -6.38 5.34
C ILE A 36 -6.88 -6.85 6.74
N LEU A 37 -5.69 -6.49 7.20
CA LEU A 37 -5.27 -6.63 8.59
C LEU A 37 -5.18 -5.24 9.24
N TYR A 38 -5.39 -5.18 10.55
CA TYR A 38 -5.23 -3.95 11.33
C TYR A 38 -4.27 -4.19 12.48
N ASP A 39 -3.23 -3.37 12.56
CA ASP A 39 -2.27 -3.34 13.65
C ASP A 39 -2.79 -2.41 14.76
N THR A 40 -3.25 -3.01 15.85
CA THR A 40 -3.79 -2.27 17.00
C THR A 40 -2.74 -1.50 17.79
N GLN A 41 -1.44 -1.80 17.63
CA GLN A 41 -0.37 -1.08 18.33
C GLN A 41 0.01 0.22 17.61
N THR A 42 0.04 0.18 16.27
CA THR A 42 0.47 1.33 15.46
C THR A 42 -0.70 2.09 14.83
N GLY A 43 -1.91 1.53 14.82
CA GLY A 43 -3.08 2.12 14.16
C GLY A 43 -3.05 1.99 12.64
N ARG A 44 -2.24 1.07 12.10
CA ARG A 44 -2.01 0.90 10.65
C ARG A 44 -2.82 -0.23 10.08
N PHE A 45 -3.23 -0.06 8.82
CA PHE A 45 -3.85 -1.10 8.03
C PHE A 45 -2.83 -1.77 7.10
N VAL A 46 -3.07 -3.03 6.80
CA VAL A 46 -2.31 -3.80 5.80
C VAL A 46 -3.29 -4.40 4.81
N ALA A 47 -3.33 -3.86 3.60
CA ALA A 47 -4.10 -4.40 2.48
C ALA A 47 -3.26 -5.44 1.73
N LEU A 48 -3.80 -6.64 1.56
CA LEU A 48 -3.13 -7.74 0.87
C LEU A 48 -3.71 -7.92 -0.54
N ASN A 49 -2.82 -8.16 -1.51
CA ASN A 49 -3.18 -8.58 -2.87
C ASN A 49 -2.34 -9.82 -3.24
N TRP A 50 -2.98 -10.98 -3.28
CA TRP A 50 -2.34 -12.27 -3.52
C TRP A 50 -1.94 -12.45 -4.98
N ASP A 51 -2.73 -11.94 -5.92
CA ASP A 51 -2.41 -12.00 -7.37
C ASP A 51 -1.10 -11.24 -7.66
N LYS A 52 -0.98 -10.04 -7.11
CA LYS A 52 0.22 -9.20 -7.26
C LYS A 52 1.33 -9.56 -6.27
N ARG A 53 1.04 -10.42 -5.29
CA ARG A 53 1.92 -10.82 -4.20
C ARG A 53 2.50 -9.60 -3.46
N ILE A 54 1.63 -8.68 -3.08
CA ILE A 54 2.03 -7.50 -2.31
C ILE A 54 1.18 -7.30 -1.07
N ALA A 55 1.77 -6.59 -0.12
CA ALA A 55 1.08 -5.99 1.01
C ALA A 55 1.31 -4.47 0.99
N VAL A 56 0.25 -3.69 1.15
CA VAL A 56 0.31 -2.22 1.25
C VAL A 56 0.01 -1.83 2.68
N ILE A 57 0.96 -1.17 3.34
CA ILE A 57 0.79 -0.65 4.70
C ILE A 57 0.36 0.81 4.58
N TYR A 58 -0.78 1.15 5.19
CA TYR A 58 -1.35 2.48 5.10
C TYR A 58 -2.03 2.92 6.40
N GLU A 59 -2.24 4.22 6.53
CA GLU A 59 -3.00 4.85 7.62
C GLU A 59 -4.20 5.60 7.03
N GLU A 60 -5.30 5.64 7.78
CA GLU A 60 -6.48 6.43 7.43
C GLU A 60 -6.54 7.67 8.32
N ASN A 61 -6.49 8.85 7.70
CA ASN A 61 -6.60 10.15 8.38
C ASN A 61 -7.81 10.91 7.81
N GLY A 62 -8.99 10.60 8.34
CA GLY A 62 -10.26 11.11 7.79
C GLY A 62 -10.47 10.61 6.37
N ASP A 63 -10.57 11.53 5.40
CA ASP A 63 -10.79 11.19 3.99
C ASP A 63 -9.49 10.85 3.22
N ILE A 64 -8.35 10.82 3.91
CA ILE A 64 -7.03 10.59 3.31
C ILE A 64 -6.51 9.20 3.70
N ILE A 65 -6.17 8.42 2.69
CA ILE A 65 -5.41 7.18 2.85
C ILE A 65 -3.95 7.50 2.55
N LEU A 66 -3.09 7.39 3.56
CA LEU A 66 -1.66 7.62 3.43
C LEU A 66 -0.93 6.28 3.35
N ILE A 67 -0.31 6.01 2.20
CA ILE A 67 0.49 4.80 1.98
C ILE A 67 1.89 5.00 2.57
N ILE A 68 2.19 4.22 3.60
CA ILE A 68 3.45 4.26 4.33
C ILE A 68 4.53 3.47 3.59
N THR A 69 4.22 2.23 3.18
CA THR A 69 5.17 1.39 2.44
C THR A 69 4.46 0.23 1.76
N LEU A 70 5.18 -0.43 0.86
CA LEU A 70 4.73 -1.64 0.18
C LEU A 70 5.75 -2.76 0.46
N LEU A 71 5.24 -3.97 0.64
CA LEU A 71 6.02 -5.20 0.80
C LEU A 71 5.70 -6.17 -0.34
N ARG A 72 6.70 -6.91 -0.80
CA ARG A 72 6.58 -7.99 -1.79
C ARG A 72 7.37 -9.20 -1.30
#